data_AF-A0A3P6B7E9-F1
#
_entry.id   AF-A0A3P6B7E9-F1
#
_cell.length_a   1.000
_cell.length_b   1.000
_cell.length_c   1.000
_cell.angle_alpha   90.00
_cell.angle_beta   90.00
_cell.angle_gamma   90.00
#
_symmetry.space_group_name_H-M   'P 1'
#
loop_
_entity.id
_entity.type
_entity.pdbx_description
1 polymer ?
#
loop_
_entity_poly.entity_id
_entity_poly.type
_entity_poly.pdbx_seq_one_letter_code
_entity_poly.pdbx_strand_id
1 'polypeptide(L)'
;LNVTEQCVLCNSAVETHHHLFFECSFSSALWLTFASNILPNPPEDLHSAAAWIASASRVLCSNQVILLKLFFQSIIYIISRERNSRIFTSVSFSSGVLHLALDRLLRDRLLSVPAPSPAGPSLLQLYFASYRPP
;
A
#
# COMPACT_ATOMS: atom_id res chain seq x y z
N LEU A 1 27.78 -6.61 -10.49
CA LEU A 1 26.72 -6.44 -9.47
C LEU A 1 26.44 -7.82 -8.89
N ASN A 2 26.92 -8.07 -7.67
CA ASN A 2 26.62 -9.33 -6.96
C ASN A 2 25.36 -9.06 -6.14
N VAL A 3 24.18 -9.39 -6.69
CA VAL A 3 22.91 -9.19 -6.00
C VAL A 3 22.71 -10.40 -5.09
N THR A 4 22.68 -10.16 -3.79
CA THR A 4 22.36 -11.20 -2.81
C THR A 4 20.97 -11.75 -3.09
N GLU A 5 20.79 -13.06 -3.00
CA GLU A 5 19.46 -13.68 -3.14
C GLU A 5 18.51 -13.30 -1.99
N GLN A 6 19.04 -12.74 -0.90
CA GLN A 6 18.25 -12.29 0.24
C GLN A 6 17.50 -10.98 -0.07
N CYS A 7 16.25 -10.90 0.37
CA CYS A 7 15.41 -9.72 0.22
C CYS A 7 16.00 -8.51 0.93
N VAL A 8 16.26 -7.46 0.16
CA VAL A 8 16.88 -6.22 0.65
C VAL A 8 15.99 -5.42 1.61
N LEU A 9 14.69 -5.76 1.70
CA LEU A 9 13.74 -5.09 2.57
C LEU A 9 13.78 -5.63 4.01
N CYS A 10 13.71 -6.95 4.17
CA CYS A 10 13.61 -7.61 5.47
C CYS A 10 14.89 -8.33 5.90
N ASN A 11 15.83 -8.60 4.97
CA ASN A 11 17.05 -9.37 5.22
C ASN A 11 16.81 -10.74 5.90
N SER A 12 15.68 -11.41 5.60
CA SER A 12 15.28 -12.63 6.31
C SER A 12 14.87 -13.81 5.41
N ALA A 13 14.53 -13.57 4.15
CA ALA A 13 14.14 -14.62 3.20
C ALA A 13 14.70 -14.31 1.79
N VAL A 14 14.60 -15.30 0.90
CA VAL A 14 14.96 -15.13 -0.52
C VAL A 14 14.01 -14.15 -1.18
N GLU A 15 14.56 -13.22 -1.96
CA GLU A 15 13.76 -12.27 -2.72
C GLU A 15 13.09 -12.97 -3.90
N THR A 16 11.75 -12.99 -3.88
CA THR A 16 10.91 -13.35 -5.01
C THR A 16 9.87 -12.26 -5.22
N HIS A 17 9.17 -12.28 -6.35
CA HIS A 17 8.06 -11.36 -6.59
C HIS A 17 6.94 -11.52 -5.54
N HIS A 18 6.62 -12.75 -5.17
CA HIS A 18 5.64 -13.05 -4.10
C HIS A 18 6.12 -12.54 -2.75
N HIS A 19 7.37 -12.84 -2.40
CA HIS A 19 7.97 -12.38 -1.16
C HIS A 19 7.93 -10.85 -1.06
N LEU A 20 8.36 -10.15 -2.12
CA LEU A 20 8.46 -8.70 -2.14
C LEU A 20 7.10 -8.02 -1.87
N PHE A 21 6.03 -8.55 -2.44
CA PHE A 21 4.70 -7.95 -2.37
C PHE A 21 3.79 -8.70 -1.38
N PHE A 22 3.87 -8.25 -0.13
CA PHE A 22 3.02 -8.56 1.03
C PHE A 22 3.37 -9.80 1.84
N GLU A 23 4.17 -10.74 1.34
CA GLU A 23 4.66 -11.85 2.19
C GLU A 23 5.88 -11.44 3.04
N CYS A 24 6.64 -10.44 2.57
CA CYS A 24 7.74 -9.84 3.31
C CYS A 24 7.21 -9.03 4.48
N SER A 25 7.73 -9.27 5.68
CA SER A 25 7.30 -8.58 6.91
C SER A 25 7.34 -7.06 6.80
N PHE A 26 8.29 -6.51 6.03
CA PHE A 26 8.39 -5.08 5.79
C PHE A 26 7.24 -4.55 4.89
N SER A 27 6.94 -5.24 3.79
CA SER A 27 5.88 -4.81 2.87
C SER A 27 4.49 -5.13 3.40
N SER A 28 4.33 -6.27 4.08
CA SER A 28 3.13 -6.64 4.82
C SER A 28 2.74 -5.55 5.81
N ALA A 29 3.68 -5.10 6.66
CA ALA A 29 3.37 -4.10 7.68
C ALA A 29 2.77 -2.82 7.08
N LEU A 30 3.30 -2.35 5.94
CA LEU A 30 2.70 -1.23 5.22
C LEU A 30 1.31 -1.58 4.68
N TRP A 31 1.15 -2.74 4.05
CA TRP A 31 -0.15 -3.18 3.51
C TRP A 31 -1.24 -3.31 4.56
N LEU A 32 -0.97 -4.07 5.63
CA LEU A 32 -1.92 -4.30 6.72
C LEU A 32 -2.34 -2.98 7.38
N THR A 33 -1.40 -2.04 7.56
CA THR A 33 -1.67 -0.74 8.19
C THR A 33 -2.71 0.07 7.43
N PHE A 34 -2.70 0.06 6.09
CA PHE A 34 -3.65 0.84 5.31
C PHE A 34 -4.92 0.04 4.96
N ALA A 35 -4.78 -1.21 4.52
CA ALA A 35 -5.90 -2.01 4.02
C ALA A 35 -6.90 -2.39 5.13
N SER A 36 -6.42 -2.71 6.32
CA SER A 36 -7.26 -3.14 7.46
C SER A 36 -8.22 -2.04 7.95
N ASN A 37 -7.91 -0.78 7.65
CA ASN A 37 -8.76 0.37 7.98
C ASN A 37 -10.01 0.48 7.06
N ILE A 38 -10.02 -0.23 5.92
CA ILE A 38 -11.15 -0.21 4.99
C ILE A 38 -11.94 -1.52 5.07
N LEU A 39 -11.25 -2.65 5.07
CA LEU A 39 -11.85 -3.97 5.15
C LEU A 39 -10.92 -4.89 5.96
N PRO A 40 -11.44 -5.63 6.96
CA PRO A 40 -10.61 -6.41 7.87
C PRO A 40 -10.00 -7.63 7.17
N ASN A 41 -8.94 -8.16 7.78
CA ASN A 41 -8.21 -9.36 7.36
C ASN A 41 -7.72 -9.30 5.89
N PRO A 42 -6.99 -8.25 5.49
CA PRO A 42 -6.41 -8.19 4.16
C PRO A 42 -5.38 -9.32 3.96
N PRO A 43 -5.41 -10.05 2.83
CA PRO A 43 -4.43 -11.10 2.55
C PRO A 43 -3.01 -10.55 2.39
N GLU A 44 -2.01 -11.32 2.82
CA GLU A 44 -0.58 -11.00 2.74
C GLU A 44 0.09 -11.64 1.50
N ASP A 45 -0.68 -11.91 0.46
CA ASP A 45 -0.19 -12.35 -0.86
C ASP A 45 -0.76 -11.41 -1.93
N LEU A 46 0.05 -11.07 -2.92
CA LEU A 46 -0.30 -10.14 -3.99
C LEU A 46 -1.57 -10.57 -4.74
N HIS A 47 -1.66 -11.83 -5.14
CA HIS A 47 -2.78 -12.32 -5.96
C HIS A 47 -4.07 -12.41 -5.14
N SER A 48 -3.95 -12.90 -3.90
CA SER A 48 -5.03 -13.00 -2.94
C SER A 48 -5.55 -11.63 -2.55
N ALA A 49 -4.66 -10.64 -2.33
CA ALA A 49 -5.04 -9.25 -2.09
C ALA A 49 -5.78 -8.66 -3.30
N ALA A 50 -5.30 -8.90 -4.53
CA ALA A 50 -6.00 -8.43 -5.74
C ALA A 50 -7.40 -9.05 -5.88
N ALA A 51 -7.53 -10.36 -5.67
CA ALA A 51 -8.81 -11.06 -5.69
C ALA A 51 -9.76 -10.57 -4.58
N TRP A 52 -9.21 -10.34 -3.38
CA TRP A 52 -9.93 -9.79 -2.24
C TRP A 52 -10.49 -8.40 -2.55
N ILE A 53 -9.69 -7.49 -3.12
CA ILE A 53 -10.14 -6.17 -3.57
C ILE A 53 -11.23 -6.29 -4.65
N ALA A 54 -11.06 -7.20 -5.61
CA ALA A 54 -12.05 -7.42 -6.67
C ALA A 54 -13.40 -7.91 -6.11
N SER A 55 -13.36 -8.72 -5.05
CA SER A 55 -14.54 -9.22 -4.36
C SER A 55 -15.18 -8.21 -3.40
N ALA A 56 -14.44 -7.16 -3.01
CA ALA A 56 -14.86 -6.20 -1.98
C ALA A 56 -16.10 -5.38 -2.38
N SER A 57 -16.42 -5.27 -3.68
CA SER A 57 -17.63 -4.60 -4.16
C SER A 57 -18.93 -5.25 -3.69
N ARG A 58 -18.88 -6.50 -3.20
CA ARG A 58 -20.03 -7.19 -2.61
C ARG A 58 -20.39 -6.70 -1.22
N VAL A 59 -19.46 -6.03 -0.53
CA VAL A 59 -19.60 -5.63 0.89
C VAL A 59 -19.28 -4.17 1.16
N LEU A 60 -18.51 -3.51 0.29
CA LEU A 60 -18.11 -2.11 0.40
C LEU A 60 -18.81 -1.22 -0.63
N CYS A 61 -18.91 0.07 -0.33
CA CYS A 61 -19.34 1.04 -1.33
C CYS A 61 -18.24 1.30 -2.38
N SER A 62 -18.63 1.84 -3.54
CA SER A 62 -17.71 2.09 -4.66
C SER A 62 -16.48 2.90 -4.25
N ASN A 63 -16.66 3.96 -3.45
CA ASN A 63 -15.57 4.82 -3.00
C ASN A 63 -14.55 4.08 -2.12
N GLN A 64 -15.00 3.19 -1.23
CA GLN A 64 -14.11 2.36 -0.40
C GLN A 64 -13.32 1.36 -1.26
N VAL A 65 -13.97 0.75 -2.26
CA VAL A 65 -13.27 -0.13 -3.22
C VAL A 65 -12.22 0.64 -4.02
N ILE A 66 -12.53 1.87 -4.44
CA ILE A 66 -11.57 2.76 -5.11
C ILE A 66 -10.38 3.06 -4.20
N LEU A 67 -10.62 3.39 -2.92
CA LEU A 67 -9.53 3.62 -1.96
C LEU A 67 -8.65 2.38 -1.77
N LEU A 68 -9.24 1.18 -1.64
CA LEU A 68 -8.45 -0.06 -1.54
C LEU A 68 -7.56 -0.29 -2.77
N LYS A 69 -8.09 -0.04 -3.98
CA LYS A 69 -7.29 -0.12 -5.22
C LYS A 69 -6.14 0.88 -5.22
N LEU A 70 -6.39 2.11 -4.75
CA LEU A 70 -5.37 3.15 -4.66
C LEU A 70 -4.29 2.81 -3.63
N PHE A 71 -4.66 2.26 -2.47
CA PHE A 71 -3.71 1.77 -1.47
C PHE A 71 -2.84 0.67 -2.06
N PHE A 72 -3.44 -0.36 -2.64
CA PHE A 72 -2.75 -1.48 -3.26
C PHE A 72 -1.72 -1.02 -4.29
N GLN A 73 -2.13 -0.17 -5.24
CA GLN A 73 -1.23 0.35 -6.27
C GLN A 73 -0.11 1.24 -5.68
N SER A 74 -0.45 2.11 -4.72
CA SER A 74 0.52 3.06 -4.16
C SER A 74 1.56 2.37 -3.28
N ILE A 75 1.16 1.31 -2.57
CA ILE A 75 2.07 0.51 -1.75
C ILE A 75 3.03 -0.30 -2.63
N ILE A 76 2.53 -0.97 -3.68
CA ILE A 76 3.39 -1.65 -4.67
C ILE A 76 4.43 -0.70 -5.25
N TYR A 77 4.02 0.53 -5.57
CA TYR A 77 4.92 1.56 -6.07
C TYR A 77 5.99 1.95 -5.03
N ILE A 78 5.59 2.24 -3.79
CA ILE A 78 6.52 2.62 -2.71
C ILE A 78 7.52 1.49 -2.41
N ILE A 79 7.06 0.23 -2.35
CA ILE A 79 7.91 -0.95 -2.16
C ILE A 79 8.94 -1.06 -3.29
N SER A 80 8.49 -0.94 -4.54
CA SER A 80 9.37 -1.02 -5.71
C SER A 80 10.42 0.10 -5.70
N ARG A 81 10.01 1.31 -5.34
CA ARG A 81 10.89 2.47 -5.21
C ARG A 81 11.91 2.28 -4.10
N GLU A 82 11.49 1.79 -2.93
CA GLU A 82 12.38 1.49 -1.80
C GLU A 82 13.40 0.44 -2.17
N ARG A 83 12.96 -0.69 -2.73
CA ARG A 83 13.85 -1.77 -3.18
C ARG A 83 14.93 -1.24 -4.12
N ASN A 84 14.53 -0.46 -5.12
CA ASN A 84 15.46 0.13 -6.08
C ASN A 84 16.45 1.11 -5.41
N SER A 85 15.98 1.92 -4.45
CA SER A 85 16.86 2.78 -3.67
C SER A 85 17.93 1.97 -2.93
N ARG A 86 17.53 0.90 -2.23
CA ARG A 86 18.49 0.04 -1.50
C ARG A 86 19.52 -0.59 -2.43
N ILE A 87 19.10 -1.07 -3.61
CA ILE A 87 19.98 -1.75 -4.57
C ILE A 87 20.92 -0.78 -5.28
N PHE A 88 20.41 0.35 -5.78
CA PHE A 88 21.16 1.21 -6.70
C PHE A 88 21.85 2.40 -6.03
N THR A 89 21.36 2.84 -4.87
CA THR A 89 21.93 3.99 -4.16
C THR A 89 22.43 3.65 -2.76
N SER A 90 22.21 2.41 -2.28
CA SER A 90 22.50 2.01 -0.89
C SER A 90 21.78 2.86 0.16
N VAL A 91 20.72 3.59 -0.24
CA VAL A 91 19.88 4.36 0.67
C VAL A 91 18.67 3.52 1.04
N SER A 92 18.45 3.36 2.33
CA SER A 92 17.27 2.68 2.89
C SER A 92 16.47 3.63 3.77
N PHE A 93 15.14 3.50 3.72
CA PHE A 93 14.23 4.24 4.58
C PHE A 93 13.54 3.27 5.55
N SER A 94 13.29 3.76 6.77
CA SER A 94 12.54 2.99 7.76
C SER A 94 11.08 2.86 7.36
N SER A 95 10.39 1.85 7.90
CA SER A 95 8.96 1.65 7.66
C SER A 95 8.15 2.90 8.03
N GLY A 96 8.49 3.58 9.13
CA GLY A 96 7.84 4.84 9.53
C GLY A 96 8.02 5.99 8.53
N VAL A 97 9.21 6.12 7.92
CA VAL A 97 9.43 7.14 6.89
C VAL A 97 8.64 6.80 5.62
N LEU A 98 8.62 5.54 5.20
CA LEU A 98 7.83 5.12 4.04
C LEU A 98 6.33 5.24 4.26
N HIS A 99 5.88 4.99 5.49
CA HIS A 99 4.49 5.17 5.89
C HIS A 99 4.05 6.63 5.73
N LEU A 100 4.84 7.59 6.21
CA LEU A 100 4.58 9.01 6.00
C LEU A 100 4.65 9.41 4.52
N ALA A 101 5.62 8.87 3.78
CA ALA A 101 5.73 9.12 2.35
C ALA A 101 4.52 8.58 1.56
N LEU A 102 3.99 7.43 1.97
CA LEU A 102 2.80 6.81 1.40
C LEU A 102 1.53 7.59 1.75
N ASP A 103 1.34 8.00 3.01
CA ASP A 103 0.22 8.85 3.41
C ASP A 103 0.19 10.14 2.59
N ARG A 104 1.35 10.80 2.43
CA ARG A 104 1.47 11.99 1.58
C ARG A 104 1.13 11.69 0.12
N LEU A 105 1.70 10.62 -0.46
CA LEU A 105 1.41 10.22 -1.85
C LEU A 105 -0.09 9.99 -2.07
N LEU A 106 -0.76 9.33 -1.12
CA LEU A 106 -2.19 9.07 -1.17
C LEU A 106 -2.98 10.38 -1.08
N ARG A 107 -2.66 11.28 -0.14
CA ARG A 107 -3.31 12.59 -0.04
C ARG A 107 -3.18 13.38 -1.33
N ASP A 108 -1.98 13.47 -1.89
CA ASP A 108 -1.70 14.21 -3.12
C ASP A 108 -2.50 13.65 -4.30
N ARG A 109 -2.57 12.31 -4.43
CA ARG A 109 -3.42 11.66 -5.44
C ARG A 109 -4.89 11.95 -5.21
N LEU A 110 -5.39 11.77 -3.99
CA LEU A 110 -6.81 11.92 -3.67
C LEU A 110 -7.29 13.36 -3.79
N LEU A 111 -6.43 14.35 -3.51
CA LEU A 111 -6.70 15.76 -3.75
C LEU A 111 -6.96 16.05 -5.24
N SER A 112 -6.30 15.31 -6.14
CA SER A 112 -6.50 15.48 -7.59
C SER A 112 -7.78 14.82 -8.12
N VAL A 113 -8.50 14.04 -7.29
CA VAL A 113 -9.74 13.36 -7.69
C VAL A 113 -10.96 14.16 -7.21
N PRO A 114 -11.72 14.79 -8.11
CA PRO A 114 -12.90 15.58 -7.73
C PRO A 114 -14.00 14.69 -7.15
N ALA A 115 -14.80 15.25 -6.25
CA ALA A 115 -15.96 14.56 -5.71
C ALA A 115 -17.00 14.32 -6.83
N PRO A 116 -17.71 13.17 -6.81
CA PRO A 116 -18.76 12.88 -7.81
C PRO A 116 -19.90 13.90 -7.79
N SER A 117 -20.12 14.56 -6.65
CA SER A 117 -21.06 15.66 -6.50
C SER A 117 -20.56 16.65 -5.45
N PRO A 118 -20.96 17.94 -5.53
CA PRO A 118 -20.57 18.95 -4.54
C PRO A 118 -21.07 18.66 -3.11
N ALA A 119 -22.11 17.84 -2.97
CA ALA A 119 -22.74 17.50 -1.70
C ALA A 119 -22.26 16.17 -1.10
N GLY A 120 -21.51 15.36 -1.87
CA GLY A 120 -21.02 14.06 -1.44
C GLY A 120 -19.59 14.11 -0.88
N PRO A 121 -19.20 13.19 0.00
CA PRO A 121 -17.85 13.14 0.51
C PRO A 121 -16.85 12.79 -0.61
N SER A 122 -15.75 13.54 -0.70
CA SER A 122 -14.64 13.20 -1.59
C SER A 122 -13.91 11.95 -1.10
N LEU A 123 -13.14 11.31 -1.98
CA LEU A 123 -12.29 10.18 -1.58
C LEU A 123 -11.26 10.58 -0.51
N LEU A 124 -10.79 11.83 -0.54
CA LEU A 124 -9.89 12.35 0.49
C LEU A 124 -10.57 12.47 1.86
N GLN A 125 -11.82 12.92 1.90
CA GLN A 125 -12.59 12.95 3.16
C GLN A 125 -12.83 11.54 3.69
N LEU A 126 -13.14 10.59 2.80
CA LEU A 126 -13.32 9.18 3.17
C LEU A 126 -12.00 8.55 3.65
N TYR A 127 -10.88 8.92 3.04
CA TYR A 127 -9.54 8.56 3.50
C TYR A 127 -9.28 9.03 4.93
N PHE A 128 -9.50 10.31 5.24
CA PHE A 128 -9.32 10.83 6.61
C PHE A 128 -10.29 10.22 7.64
N ALA A 129 -11.49 9.83 7.21
CA ALA A 129 -12.44 9.14 8.08
C ALA A 129 -12.02 7.70 8.39
N SER A 130 -11.39 7.03 7.41
CA SER A 130 -10.98 5.63 7.54
C SER A 130 -9.61 5.49 8.19
N TYR A 131 -8.72 6.45 7.97
CA TYR A 131 -7.33 6.40 8.37
C TYR A 131 -6.98 7.67 9.15
N ARG A 132 -6.70 7.49 10.45
CA ARG A 132 -6.08 8.53 11.27
C ARG A 132 -4.57 8.28 11.32
N PRO A 133 -3.74 9.28 10.97
CA PRO A 133 -2.31 9.18 11.20
C PRO A 133 -2.03 8.90 12.69
N PRO A 134 -0.98 8.13 13.01
CA PRO A 134 -0.52 7.96 14.38
C PRO A 134 -0.09 9.29 15.01
#